data_AF-A0A915MN69-F1
#
_entry.id   AF-A0A915MN69-F1
#
_cell.length_a   1.000
_cell.length_b   1.000
_cell.length_c   1.000
_cell.angle_alpha   90.00
_cell.angle_beta   90.00
_cell.angle_gamma   90.00
#
_symmetry.space_group_name_H-M   'P 1'
#
loop_
_entity.id
_entity.type
_entity.pdbx_description
1 polymer ?
#
loop_
_entity_poly.entity_id
_entity_poly.type
_entity_poly.pdbx_seq_one_letter_code
_entity_poly.pdbx_strand_id
1 'polypeptide(L)'
;MLTNIANSHDQLIKAKRLKKVFQDFEEGIIRFKPTYRIMVGSGKFDKQRIPSWCDRILFKSNKNSNSSLLIKQYRSCRRITLSDHFPVSAKFFLGTNSSTNILTKAELAVWPCYFEHIP
;
A
#
# COMPACT_ATOMS: atom_id res chain seq x y z
N MET A 1 13.38 -5.06 17.58
CA MET A 1 12.83 -6.36 18.04
C MET A 1 11.43 -6.62 17.47
N LEU A 2 10.42 -5.78 17.77
CA LEU A 2 9.03 -5.97 17.32
C LEU A 2 8.82 -5.96 15.78
N THR A 3 9.52 -5.08 15.05
CA THR A 3 9.42 -4.98 13.58
C THR A 3 9.92 -6.23 12.85
N ASN A 4 10.92 -6.93 13.39
CA ASN A 4 11.47 -8.13 12.74
C ASN A 4 10.55 -9.35 12.93
N ILE A 5 9.93 -9.49 14.11
CA ILE A 5 9.00 -10.59 14.41
C ILE A 5 7.71 -10.44 13.61
N ALA A 6 7.10 -9.25 13.64
CA ALA A 6 5.88 -8.99 12.88
C ALA A 6 6.10 -9.26 11.38
N ASN A 7 7.26 -8.83 10.82
CA ASN A 7 7.51 -8.99 9.38
C ASN A 7 7.67 -10.47 8.99
N SER A 8 8.31 -11.28 9.84
CA SER A 8 8.49 -12.73 9.61
C SER A 8 7.19 -13.55 9.66
N HIS A 9 6.15 -13.04 10.34
CA HIS A 9 4.85 -13.71 10.50
C HIS A 9 3.71 -12.97 9.79
N ASP A 10 4.03 -12.02 8.91
CA ASP A 10 3.02 -11.29 8.15
C ASP A 10 2.24 -12.24 7.25
N GLN A 11 0.93 -12.35 7.53
CA GLN A 11 0.06 -13.33 6.89
C GLN A 11 -0.13 -13.03 5.39
N LEU A 12 -0.20 -11.75 5.02
CA LEU A 12 -0.35 -11.34 3.62
C LEU A 12 0.90 -11.71 2.81
N ILE A 13 2.10 -11.40 3.32
CA ILE A 13 3.37 -11.78 2.68
C ILE A 13 3.44 -13.30 2.52
N LYS A 14 3.09 -14.06 3.56
CA LYS A 14 3.07 -15.54 3.49
C LYS A 14 2.07 -16.04 2.44
N ALA A 15 0.85 -15.51 2.41
CA ALA A 15 -0.20 -15.93 1.49
C ALA A 15 0.13 -15.56 0.03
N LYS A 16 0.71 -14.37 -0.23
CA LYS A 16 1.23 -13.97 -1.55
C LYS A 16 2.37 -14.89 -2.01
N ARG A 17 3.33 -15.21 -1.13
CA ARG A 17 4.43 -16.14 -1.45
C ARG A 17 3.92 -17.52 -1.82
N LEU A 18 2.85 -17.98 -1.16
CA LEU A 18 2.17 -19.25 -1.46
C LEU A 18 1.20 -19.14 -2.66
N LYS A 19 1.14 -18.00 -3.35
CA LYS A 19 0.24 -17.73 -4.49
C LYS A 19 -1.25 -17.99 -4.18
N LYS A 20 -1.67 -17.80 -2.93
CA LYS A 20 -3.08 -17.99 -2.52
C LYS A 20 -3.95 -16.75 -2.72
N VAL A 21 -3.34 -15.57 -2.79
CA VAL A 21 -4.01 -14.26 -2.88
C VAL A 21 -3.18 -13.28 -3.70
N PHE A 22 -3.85 -12.28 -4.29
CA PHE A 22 -3.23 -11.14 -4.99
C PHE A 22 -2.12 -11.56 -5.99
N GLN A 23 -2.39 -12.57 -6.81
CA GLN A 23 -1.44 -13.06 -7.80
C GLN A 23 -1.08 -11.96 -8.81
N ASP A 24 0.21 -11.85 -9.12
CA ASP A 24 0.83 -10.82 -9.96
C ASP A 24 0.74 -9.38 -9.44
N PHE A 25 0.19 -9.15 -8.24
CA PHE A 25 0.27 -7.85 -7.60
C PHE A 25 1.62 -7.69 -6.88
N GLU A 26 2.23 -6.55 -7.08
CA GLU A 26 3.43 -6.09 -6.40
C GLU A 26 3.07 -5.23 -5.18
N GLU A 27 4.01 -5.12 -4.25
CA GLU A 27 3.89 -4.26 -3.07
C GLU A 27 5.23 -3.57 -2.82
N GLY A 28 5.18 -2.32 -2.36
CA GLY A 28 6.39 -1.60 -1.97
C GLY A 28 7.11 -2.25 -0.79
N ILE A 29 8.43 -2.04 -0.70
CA ILE A 29 9.19 -2.46 0.50
C ILE A 29 8.68 -1.70 1.72
N ILE A 30 8.15 -2.42 2.70
CA ILE A 30 7.68 -1.84 3.97
C ILE A 30 8.90 -1.42 4.80
N ARG A 31 9.12 -0.10 4.91
CA ARG A 31 10.17 0.51 5.75
C ARG A 31 9.62 1.25 6.97
N PHE A 32 8.33 1.08 7.25
CA PHE A 32 7.63 1.72 8.37
C PHE A 32 7.14 0.67 9.38
N LYS A 33 6.95 1.11 10.63
CA LYS A 33 6.43 0.27 11.73
C LYS A 33 5.00 -0.18 11.44
N PRO A 34 4.51 -1.24 12.12
CA PRO A 34 3.10 -1.64 12.04
C PRO A 34 2.14 -0.45 12.24
N THR A 35 1.03 -0.50 11.52
CA THR A 35 0.03 0.60 11.45
C THR A 35 -1.15 0.35 12.37
N TYR A 36 -1.25 -0.83 12.96
CA TYR A 36 -2.30 -1.26 13.88
C TYR A 36 -1.71 -2.14 15.00
N ARG A 37 -2.26 -2.26 16.20
CA ARG A 37 -3.30 -1.42 16.80
C ARG A 37 -2.67 -0.34 17.65
N ILE A 38 -3.16 0.89 17.53
CA ILE A 38 -2.63 2.06 18.23
C ILE A 38 -3.70 2.56 19.22
N MET A 39 -3.27 3.01 20.39
CA MET A 39 -4.14 3.74 21.30
C MET A 39 -4.45 5.12 20.71
N VAL A 40 -5.73 5.33 20.37
CA VAL A 40 -6.27 6.57 19.77
C VAL A 40 -5.78 7.80 20.55
N GLY A 41 -5.42 8.85 19.82
CA GLY A 41 -4.88 10.10 20.36
C GLY A 41 -3.41 10.04 20.81
N SER A 42 -2.87 8.88 21.18
CA SER A 42 -1.52 8.77 21.77
C SER A 42 -0.40 8.44 20.78
N GLY A 43 -0.71 7.77 19.66
CA GLY A 43 0.29 7.27 18.71
C GLY A 43 1.18 6.12 19.24
N LYS A 44 0.84 5.54 20.40
CA LYS A 44 1.53 4.40 21.03
C LYS A 44 0.78 3.10 20.72
N PHE A 45 1.51 2.00 20.57
CA PHE A 45 0.90 0.69 20.35
C PHE A 45 0.08 0.23 21.56
N ASP A 46 -1.08 -0.36 21.28
CA ASP A 46 -1.87 -1.10 22.26
C ASP A 46 -1.12 -2.38 22.64
N LYS A 47 -0.94 -2.63 23.95
CA LYS A 47 -0.24 -3.81 24.45
C LYS A 47 -1.08 -5.08 24.40
N GLN A 48 -2.39 -4.96 24.22
CA GLN A 48 -3.31 -6.10 24.20
C GLN A 48 -3.35 -6.83 22.84
N ARG A 49 -2.81 -6.23 21.78
CA ARG A 49 -2.82 -6.79 20.43
C ARG A 49 -1.41 -6.79 19.84
N ILE A 50 -1.09 -7.80 19.03
CA ILE A 50 0.18 -7.87 18.32
C ILE A 50 0.18 -6.78 17.23
N PRO A 51 1.17 -5.86 17.22
CA PRO A 51 1.26 -4.85 16.17
C PRO A 51 1.36 -5.48 14.78
N SER A 52 0.52 -5.05 13.85
CA SER A 52 0.34 -5.62 12.49
C SER A 52 0.27 -4.54 11.40
N TRP A 53 0.64 -4.89 10.16
CA TRP A 53 0.43 -4.06 8.96
C TRP A 53 -0.89 -4.46 8.29
N CYS A 54 -1.99 -3.95 8.83
CA CYS A 54 -3.33 -4.18 8.27
C CYS A 54 -3.61 -3.30 7.05
N ASP A 55 -2.91 -2.17 6.92
CA ASP A 55 -3.15 -1.14 5.91
C ASP A 55 -2.11 -1.25 4.78
N ARG A 56 -2.54 -1.74 3.61
CA ARG A 56 -1.63 -2.19 2.53
C ARG A 56 -2.01 -1.58 1.19
N ILE A 57 -1.02 -1.29 0.35
CA ILE A 57 -1.25 -0.77 -1.01
C ILE A 57 -0.48 -1.65 -1.97
N LEU A 58 -1.24 -2.41 -2.76
CA LEU A 58 -0.72 -3.31 -3.78
C LEU A 58 -1.04 -2.73 -5.16
N PHE A 59 -0.22 -3.06 -6.13
CA PHE A 59 -0.37 -2.57 -7.50
C PHE A 59 0.00 -3.65 -8.51
N LYS A 60 -0.62 -3.61 -9.68
CA LYS A 60 -0.29 -4.48 -10.81
C LYS A 60 -0.22 -3.61 -12.05
N SER A 61 0.81 -3.79 -12.86
CA SER A 61 0.93 -3.15 -14.18
C SER A 61 0.93 -4.21 -15.27
N ASN A 62 0.37 -3.88 -16.43
CA ASN A 62 0.47 -4.73 -17.60
C ASN A 62 1.92 -4.71 -18.11
N LYS A 63 2.61 -5.85 -18.07
CA LYS A 63 4.01 -5.94 -18.52
C LYS A 63 4.16 -5.78 -20.04
N ASN A 64 3.06 -5.93 -20.80
CA ASN A 64 3.04 -5.80 -22.25
C ASN A 64 2.65 -4.39 -22.71
N SER A 65 2.28 -3.48 -21.79
CA SER A 65 2.03 -2.09 -22.16
C SER A 65 3.33 -1.30 -22.21
N ASN A 66 3.42 -0.33 -23.12
CA ASN A 66 4.51 0.65 -23.20
C ASN A 66 4.51 1.66 -22.03
N SER A 67 3.88 1.33 -20.91
CA SER A 67 3.84 2.14 -19.70
C SER A 67 4.60 1.46 -18.56
N SER A 68 5.36 2.26 -17.81
CA SER A 68 6.12 1.79 -16.65
C SER A 68 5.53 2.37 -15.38
N LEU A 69 5.06 1.51 -14.47
CA LEU A 69 4.57 1.91 -13.15
C LEU A 69 5.66 1.63 -12.11
N LEU A 70 6.22 2.70 -11.54
CA LEU A 70 7.31 2.61 -10.57
C LEU A 70 6.89 3.21 -9.23
N ILE A 71 7.00 2.44 -8.16
CA ILE A 71 6.77 2.98 -6.82
C ILE A 71 7.93 3.90 -6.40
N LYS A 72 7.61 5.12 -5.98
CA LYS A 72 8.57 6.13 -5.52
C LYS A 72 8.56 6.29 -4.00
N GLN A 73 7.41 6.09 -3.37
CA GLN A 73 7.28 6.21 -1.92
C GLN A 73 6.23 5.24 -1.40
N TYR A 74 6.52 4.63 -0.24
CA TYR A 74 5.56 3.84 0.52
C TYR A 74 5.77 4.07 2.01
N ARG A 75 4.79 4.69 2.69
CA ARG A 75 4.97 5.19 4.06
C ARG A 75 3.66 5.22 4.85
N SER A 76 3.78 5.15 6.18
CA SER A 76 2.72 5.47 7.14
C SER A 76 2.83 6.91 7.67
N CYS A 77 1.72 7.60 7.90
CA CYS A 77 1.67 8.90 8.57
C CYS A 77 1.39 8.75 10.07
N ARG A 78 2.44 8.78 10.90
CA ARG A 78 2.30 8.66 12.37
C ARG A 78 1.82 9.92 13.09
N ARG A 79 1.67 11.04 12.36
CA ARG A 79 1.21 12.33 12.91
C ARG A 79 -0.31 12.37 13.10
N ILE A 80 -1.05 11.50 12.43
CA ILE A 80 -2.51 11.43 12.50
C ILE A 80 -2.85 10.27 13.43
N THR A 81 -3.46 10.57 14.58
CA THR A 81 -3.75 9.61 15.67
C THR A 81 -5.25 9.51 15.98
N LEU A 82 -6.10 9.99 15.08
CA LEU A 82 -7.56 10.03 15.26
C LEU A 82 -8.24 8.65 15.17
N SER A 83 -7.53 7.64 14.67
CA SER A 83 -7.94 6.24 14.58
C SER A 83 -6.92 5.35 15.31
N ASP A 84 -7.29 4.10 15.56
CA ASP A 84 -6.37 3.05 16.00
C ASP A 84 -5.49 2.50 14.86
N HIS A 85 -5.63 3.09 13.67
CA HIS A 85 -4.75 2.91 12.51
C HIS A 85 -3.97 4.17 12.15
N PHE A 86 -2.70 4.00 11.72
CA PHE A 86 -1.96 5.07 11.05
C PHE A 86 -2.25 5.06 9.55
N PRO A 87 -2.63 6.19 8.92
CA PRO A 87 -2.84 6.26 7.48
C PRO A 87 -1.62 5.81 6.69
N VAL A 88 -1.84 5.04 5.61
CA VAL A 88 -0.80 4.57 4.70
C VAL A 88 -0.95 5.24 3.34
N SER A 89 0.18 5.61 2.74
CA SER A 89 0.23 6.26 1.44
C SER A 89 1.31 5.64 0.57
N ALA A 90 1.04 5.54 -0.73
CA ALA A 90 2.02 5.20 -1.75
C ALA A 90 2.01 6.27 -2.85
N LYS A 91 3.19 6.57 -3.41
CA LYS A 91 3.35 7.45 -4.56
C LYS A 91 3.99 6.66 -5.69
N PHE A 92 3.39 6.76 -6.86
CA PHE A 92 3.86 6.10 -8.07
C PHE A 92 4.29 7.12 -9.11
N PHE A 93 5.24 6.72 -9.95
CA PHE A 93 5.55 7.35 -11.21
C PHE A 93 4.99 6.46 -12.31
N LEU A 94 4.21 7.03 -13.21
CA LEU A 94 3.67 6.36 -14.38
C LEU A 94 4.35 6.97 -15.62
N GLY A 95 5.27 6.23 -16.23
CA GLY A 95 5.84 6.60 -17.53
C GLY A 95 4.88 6.19 -18.63
N THR A 96 4.48 7.12 -19.50
CA THR A 96 3.65 6.87 -20.69
C THR A 96 4.45 7.22 -21.93
N ASN A 97 4.67 6.27 -22.84
CA ASN A 97 5.29 6.55 -24.13
C ASN A 97 4.24 7.10 -25.10
N SER A 98 3.89 8.38 -24.95
CA SER A 98 2.94 9.03 -25.85
C SER A 98 3.67 9.56 -27.08
N SER A 99 3.76 8.75 -28.14
CA SER A 99 4.04 9.25 -29.50
C SER A 99 2.74 9.74 -30.16
N THR A 100 1.97 10.57 -29.47
CA THR A 100 0.79 11.25 -30.01
C THR A 100 0.83 12.71 -29.60
N ASN A 101 0.96 13.57 -30.61
CA ASN A 101 1.00 15.02 -30.49
C ASN A 101 -0.36 15.56 -30.03
N ILE A 102 -0.34 16.28 -28.90
CA ILE A 102 -1.20 17.39 -28.45
C ILE A 102 -2.71 17.04 -28.33
N LEU A 103 -3.34 17.06 -27.13
CA LEU A 103 -3.93 18.27 -26.55
C LEU A 103 -4.43 18.04 -25.09
N THR A 104 -4.25 19.10 -24.30
CA THR A 104 -4.84 19.40 -22.98
C THR A 104 -4.29 18.68 -21.74
N LYS A 105 -3.65 19.49 -20.90
CA LYS A 105 -3.69 19.40 -19.44
C LYS A 105 -5.16 19.12 -19.03
N ALA A 106 -5.40 18.02 -18.30
CA ALA A 106 -6.64 17.73 -17.56
C ALA A 106 -7.74 16.88 -18.24
N GLU A 107 -7.39 15.78 -18.90
CA GLU A 107 -8.03 14.52 -18.52
C GLU A 107 -7.17 13.90 -17.42
N LEU A 108 -7.32 14.40 -16.19
CA LEU A 108 -6.90 13.63 -15.03
C LEU A 108 -7.56 12.26 -15.21
N ALA A 109 -6.77 11.23 -15.52
CA ALA A 109 -7.31 9.88 -15.68
C ALA A 109 -8.23 9.60 -14.49
N VAL A 110 -9.53 9.64 -14.73
CA VAL A 110 -10.53 9.33 -13.71
C VAL A 110 -10.52 7.83 -13.66
N TRP A 111 -9.67 7.29 -12.79
CA TRP A 111 -9.65 5.87 -12.53
C TRP A 111 -10.95 5.53 -11.82
N PRO A 112 -11.79 4.63 -12.37
CA PRO A 112 -12.96 4.19 -11.65
C PRO A 112 -12.50 3.59 -10.31
N CYS A 113 -13.01 4.15 -9.22
CA CYS A 113 -12.78 3.64 -7.89
C CYS A 113 -13.88 2.63 -7.58
N TYR A 114 -13.51 1.36 -7.52
CA TYR A 114 -14.43 0.30 -7.14
C TYR A 114 -14.31 0.03 -5.65
N PHE A 115 -15.41 0.18 -4.93
CA PHE A 115 -15.54 -0.27 -3.55
C PHE A 115 -16.22 -1.62 -3.54
N GLU A 116 -15.41 -2.69 -3.59
CA GLU A 116 -15.93 -4.04 -3.37
C GLU A 116 -15.93 -4.30 -1.86
N HIS A 117 -17.12 -4.46 -1.27
CA HIS A 117 -17.22 -5.14 0.01
C HIS A 117 -16.99 -6.62 -0.26
N ILE A 118 -15.79 -7.12 0.05
CA ILE A 118 -15.54 -8.55 0.07
C ILE A 118 -16.36 -9.12 1.26
N PRO A 119 -17.33 -10.00 1.02
CA PRO A 119 -18.23 -10.53 2.04
C PRO A 119 -17.51 -11.37 3.11
#